data_AF-A0A4R6TTX4-F1
#
_entry.id   AF-A0A4R6TTX4-F1
#
_cell.length_a   1.000
_cell.length_b   1.000
_cell.length_c   1.000
_cell.angle_alpha   90.00
_cell.angle_beta   90.00
_cell.angle_gamma   90.00
#
_symmetry.space_group_name_H-M   'P 1'
#
loop_
_entity.id
_entity.type
_entity.pdbx_description
1 polymer ?
#
loop_
_entity_poly.entity_id
_entity_poly.type
_entity_poly.pdbx_seq_one_letter_code
_entity_poly.pdbx_strand_id
1 'polypeptide(L)'
;MANHSQNHPFDHRIGRYELFFKKRYKVLYTINDFLIGLIFLIGSFFFFKDTLIDAGTWLFVVGSALLLIRPTIRLVHDIHLKKVTDNEQ
;
A
#
# COMPACT_ATOMS: atom_id res chain seq x y z
N MET A 1 -22.84 8.97 47.32
CA MET A 1 -21.90 7.86 47.18
C MET A 1 -21.31 7.93 45.77
N ALA A 2 -20.00 7.74 45.65
CA ALA A 2 -19.17 8.22 44.56
C ALA A 2 -19.35 7.46 43.22
N ASN A 3 -19.47 8.27 42.17
CA ASN A 3 -18.85 8.20 40.84
C ASN A 3 -18.15 6.89 40.38
N HIS A 4 -18.57 6.37 39.22
CA HIS A 4 -17.70 5.58 38.34
C HIS A 4 -17.89 6.01 36.88
N SER A 5 -17.35 7.18 36.53
CA SER A 5 -16.90 7.47 35.16
C SER A 5 -15.83 6.46 34.77
N GLN A 6 -16.21 5.44 34.01
CA GLN A 6 -15.30 4.59 33.25
C GLN A 6 -14.75 5.41 32.07
N ASN A 7 -13.81 6.31 32.38
CA ASN A 7 -12.95 6.90 31.37
C ASN A 7 -11.95 5.83 30.96
N HIS A 8 -12.11 5.21 29.79
CA HIS A 8 -11.07 4.43 29.14
C HIS A 8 -9.98 5.40 28.62
N PRO A 9 -8.82 5.57 29.30
CA PRO A 9 -7.84 6.61 28.95
C PRO A 9 -6.80 6.13 27.93
N PHE A 10 -6.99 4.96 27.29
CA PHE A 10 -5.89 4.28 26.60
C PHE A 10 -5.86 4.39 25.08
N ASP A 11 -6.82 5.07 24.43
CA ASP A 11 -6.94 4.99 22.97
C ASP A 11 -6.33 6.18 22.18
N HIS A 12 -5.58 7.06 22.84
CA HIS A 12 -5.14 8.32 22.21
C HIS A 12 -3.63 8.47 22.00
N ARG A 13 -2.84 7.41 22.17
CA ARG A 13 -1.37 7.47 22.07
C ARG A 13 -0.75 6.65 20.93
N ILE A 14 -1.54 6.06 20.05
CA ILE A 14 -1.03 5.38 18.83
C ILE A 14 -1.03 6.33 17.61
N GLY A 15 -1.78 7.44 17.65
CA GLY A 15 -2.00 8.28 16.46
C GLY A 15 -0.79 9.10 15.96
N ARG A 16 0.22 9.42 16.78
CA ARG A 16 1.28 10.37 16.38
C ARG A 16 2.54 9.74 15.78
N TYR A 17 2.91 8.54 16.19
CA TYR A 17 4.06 7.82 15.62
C TYR A 17 3.72 7.19 14.27
N GLU A 18 2.47 6.73 14.10
CA GLU A 18 1.96 6.27 12.81
C GLU A 18 1.93 7.38 11.74
N LEU A 19 1.65 8.64 12.11
CA LEU A 19 1.52 9.74 11.13
C LEU A 19 2.85 10.13 10.46
N PHE A 20 3.96 10.09 11.21
CA PHE A 20 5.28 10.37 10.65
C PHE A 20 5.76 9.26 9.71
N PHE A 21 5.48 8.00 10.05
CA PHE A 21 5.73 6.87 9.14
C PHE A 21 4.79 6.94 7.91
N LYS A 22 3.49 7.15 8.10
CA LYS A 22 2.50 7.23 6.99
C LYS A 22 2.87 8.24 5.92
N LYS A 23 3.48 9.40 6.26
CA LYS A 23 3.93 10.38 5.25
C LYS A 23 5.02 9.83 4.32
N ARG A 24 6.07 9.19 4.86
CA ARG A 24 7.14 8.60 4.05
C ARG A 24 6.63 7.43 3.22
N TYR A 25 5.78 6.59 3.79
CA TYR A 25 5.17 5.46 3.08
C TYR A 25 4.28 5.93 1.94
N LYS A 26 3.50 7.01 2.13
CA LYS A 26 2.69 7.60 1.05
C LYS A 26 3.54 8.05 -0.13
N VAL A 27 4.68 8.70 0.13
CA VAL A 27 5.64 9.10 -0.92
C VAL A 27 6.25 7.88 -1.60
N LEU A 28 6.65 6.85 -0.84
CA LEU A 28 7.16 5.60 -1.41
C LEU A 28 6.12 4.91 -2.32
N TYR A 29 4.84 4.89 -1.94
CA TYR A 29 3.79 4.35 -2.81
C TYR A 29 3.61 5.17 -4.08
N THR A 30 3.63 6.51 -3.99
CA THR A 30 3.57 7.36 -5.19
C THR A 30 4.76 7.13 -6.11
N ILE A 31 5.97 7.01 -5.56
CA ILE A 31 7.18 6.70 -6.34
C ILE A 31 7.07 5.30 -6.96
N ASN A 32 6.57 4.32 -6.23
CA ASN A 32 6.35 2.96 -6.74
C ASN A 32 5.35 2.97 -7.91
N ASP A 33 4.20 3.64 -7.77
CA ASP A 33 3.20 3.80 -8.84
C ASP A 33 3.82 4.47 -10.09
N PHE A 34 4.64 5.51 -9.89
CA PHE A 34 5.33 6.17 -11.00
C PHE A 34 6.36 5.26 -11.67
N LEU A 35 7.12 4.49 -10.88
CA LEU A 35 8.11 3.54 -11.37
C LEU A 35 7.45 2.42 -12.18
N ILE A 36 6.31 1.89 -11.71
CA ILE A 36 5.49 0.92 -12.45
C ILE A 36 5.09 1.50 -13.81
N GLY A 37 4.58 2.73 -13.84
CA GLY A 37 4.22 3.41 -15.08
C GLY A 37 5.40 3.57 -16.03
N LEU A 38 6.57 3.93 -15.52
CA LEU A 38 7.80 4.09 -16.31
C LEU A 38 8.30 2.75 -16.86
N ILE A 39 8.28 1.70 -16.04
CA ILE A 39 8.64 0.32 -16.41
C ILE A 39 7.73 -0.19 -17.52
N PHE A 40 6.41 -0.03 -17.39
CA PHE A 40 5.47 -0.44 -18.45
C PHE A 40 5.62 0.40 -19.72
N LEU A 41 5.88 1.70 -19.60
CA LEU A 41 6.15 2.56 -20.74
C LEU A 41 7.39 2.08 -21.50
N ILE A 42 8.51 1.89 -20.81
CA ILE A 42 9.75 1.39 -21.42
C ILE A 42 9.57 -0.02 -21.99
N GLY A 43 8.92 -0.91 -21.24
CA GLY A 43 8.61 -2.27 -21.67
C GLY A 43 7.77 -2.31 -22.94
N SER A 44 6.82 -1.38 -23.10
CA SER A 44 6.03 -1.28 -24.33
C SER A 44 6.87 -1.00 -25.56
N PHE A 45 7.94 -0.20 -25.44
CA PHE A 45 8.89 0.04 -26.53
C PHE A 45 9.74 -1.20 -26.84
N PHE A 46 10.03 -2.04 -25.83
CA PHE A 46 10.85 -3.24 -26.00
C PHE A 46 10.11 -4.32 -26.82
N PHE A 47 8.78 -4.37 -26.73
CA PHE A 47 7.96 -5.28 -27.53
C PHE A 47 7.97 -5.01 -29.04
N PHE A 48 8.48 -3.85 -29.50
CA PHE A 48 8.58 -3.54 -30.93
C PHE A 48 9.74 -4.22 -31.66
N LYS A 49 10.69 -4.82 -30.93
CA LYS A 49 11.87 -5.46 -31.52
C LYS A 49 12.05 -6.86 -30.97
N ASP A 50 12.13 -7.86 -31.84
CA ASP A 50 12.26 -9.28 -31.45
C ASP A 50 13.43 -9.55 -30.49
N THR A 51 14.56 -8.88 -30.69
CA THR A 51 15.75 -9.03 -29.82
C THR A 51 15.57 -8.48 -28.40
N LEU A 52 14.55 -7.63 -28.18
CA LEU A 52 14.27 -6.98 -26.90
C LEU A 52 13.03 -7.56 -26.21
N ILE A 53 12.30 -8.48 -26.86
CA ILE A 53 11.09 -9.10 -26.31
C ILE A 53 11.36 -9.82 -25.00
N ASP A 54 12.46 -10.56 -24.89
CA ASP A 54 12.81 -11.26 -23.65
C ASP A 54 13.01 -10.28 -22.48
N ALA A 55 13.75 -9.20 -22.72
CA ALA A 55 13.97 -8.16 -21.72
C ALA A 55 12.66 -7.41 -21.37
N GLY A 56 11.82 -7.14 -22.37
CA GLY A 56 10.51 -6.53 -22.18
C GLY A 56 9.56 -7.41 -21.36
N THR A 57 9.62 -8.74 -21.57
CA THR A 57 8.81 -9.72 -20.86
C THR A 57 9.18 -9.78 -19.38
N TRP A 58 10.48 -9.83 -19.05
CA TRP A 58 10.92 -9.76 -17.66
C TRP A 58 10.52 -8.45 -16.98
N LEU A 59 10.67 -7.32 -17.70
CA LEU A 59 10.28 -6.00 -17.21
C LEU A 59 8.77 -5.93 -16.94
N PHE A 60 7.96 -6.57 -17.80
CA PHE A 60 6.51 -6.67 -17.65
C PHE A 60 6.14 -7.52 -16.42
N VAL A 61 6.75 -8.70 -16.24
CA VAL A 61 6.50 -9.58 -15.09
C VAL A 61 6.82 -8.86 -13.77
N VAL A 62 7.97 -8.19 -13.71
CA VAL A 62 8.38 -7.42 -12.53
C VAL A 62 7.41 -6.25 -12.31
N GLY A 63 7.08 -5.48 -13.35
CA GLY A 63 6.11 -4.38 -13.29
C GLY A 63 4.73 -4.82 -12.77
N SER A 64 4.23 -5.97 -13.24
CA SER A 64 2.97 -6.57 -12.77
C SER A 64 3.03 -6.97 -11.31
N ALA A 65 4.13 -7.55 -10.84
CA ALA A 65 4.32 -7.88 -9.44
C ALA A 65 4.34 -6.61 -8.55
N LEU A 66 5.03 -5.55 -9.00
CA LEU A 66 5.03 -4.27 -8.28
C LEU A 66 3.63 -3.66 -8.19
N LEU A 67 2.82 -3.76 -9.25
CA LEU A 67 1.46 -3.22 -9.30
C LEU A 67 0.55 -3.80 -8.21
N LEU A 68 0.81 -5.03 -7.75
CA LEU A 68 0.03 -5.69 -6.70
C LEU A 68 0.31 -5.15 -5.29
N ILE A 69 1.41 -4.44 -5.07
CA ILE A 69 1.79 -3.97 -3.72
C ILE A 69 0.69 -3.08 -3.12
N ARG A 70 0.26 -2.07 -3.86
CA ARG A 70 -0.74 -1.09 -3.41
C ARG A 70 -2.13 -1.67 -3.12
N PRO A 71 -2.76 -2.48 -4.01
CA PRO A 71 -4.02 -3.12 -3.70
C PRO A 71 -3.90 -4.15 -2.58
N THR A 72 -2.76 -4.85 -2.44
CA THR A 72 -2.54 -5.80 -1.33
C THR A 72 -2.57 -5.10 0.02
N ILE A 73 -1.88 -3.96 0.16
CA ILE A 73 -1.87 -3.19 1.40
C ILE A 73 -3.27 -2.63 1.71
N ARG A 74 -3.97 -2.11 0.71
CA ARG A 74 -5.36 -1.65 0.88
C ARG A 74 -6.27 -2.79 1.34
N LEU A 75 -6.16 -3.96 0.72
CA LEU A 75 -6.96 -5.14 1.04
C LEU A 75 -6.70 -5.62 2.48
N VAL A 76 -5.43 -5.70 2.90
CA VAL A 76 -5.08 -6.08 4.27
C VAL A 76 -5.61 -5.05 5.28
N HIS A 77 -5.50 -3.76 4.94
CA HIS A 77 -6.04 -2.68 5.79
C HIS A 77 -7.56 -2.78 5.94
N ASP A 78 -8.28 -2.94 4.83
CA ASP A 78 -9.75 -3.04 4.82
C ASP A 78 -10.24 -4.28 5.59
N ILE A 79 -9.56 -5.43 5.43
CA ILE A 79 -9.90 -6.67 6.15
C ILE A 79 -9.64 -6.53 7.66
N HIS A 80 -8.53 -5.91 8.06
CA HIS A 80 -8.19 -5.71 9.47
C HIS A 80 -9.16 -4.72 10.13
N LEU A 81 -9.50 -3.62 9.45
CA LEU A 81 -10.40 -2.59 9.97
C LEU A 81 -11.82 -3.12 10.16
N LYS A 82 -12.30 -3.94 9.23
CA LYS A 82 -13.63 -4.56 9.34
C LYS A 82 -13.78 -5.48 10.56
N LYS A 83 -12.68 -6.06 11.04
CA LYS A 83 -12.67 -6.94 12.22
C LYS A 83 -12.76 -6.20 13.55
N VAL A 84 -12.44 -4.91 13.57
CA VAL A 84 -12.51 -4.07 14.78
C VAL A 84 -13.94 -3.54 14.98
N THR A 85 -14.63 -3.17 13.90
CA THR A 85 -16.00 -2.62 13.97
C THR A 85 -17.09 -3.65 14.33
N ASP A 86 -16.80 -4.95 14.22
CA ASP A 86 -17.78 -6.01 14.51
C ASP A 86 -17.85 -6.42 16.00
N ASN A 87 -16.94 -5.92 16.85
CA ASN A 87 -16.89 -6.24 18.29
C ASN A 87 -17.54 -5.16 19.18
N GLU A 88 -18.15 -4.12 18.60
CA GLU A 88 -18.84 -3.05 19.33
C GLU A 88 -20.37 -3.05 19.09
N GLN A 89 -20.95 -4.16 18.67
CA GLN A 89 -22.41 -4.36 18.64
C GLN A 89 -22.87 -5.35 19.71
#